data_AF-A0A7S0XP34-F1
#
_entry.id   AF-A0A7S0XP34-F1
#
_cell.length_a   1.000
_cell.length_b   1.000
_cell.length_c   1.000
_cell.angle_alpha   90.00
_cell.angle_beta   90.00
_cell.angle_gamma   90.00
#
_symmetry.space_group_name_H-M   'P 1'
#
loop_
_entity.id
_entity.type
_entity.pdbx_description
1 polymer ?
#
loop_
_entity_poly.entity_id
_entity_poly.type
_entity_poly.pdbx_seq_one_letter_code
_entity_poly.pdbx_strand_id
1 'polypeptide(L)'
;YGAFCEIKGFCPVEQATPTATKALQFEGVLDFSVLARVDATFTRFEIRHSNVADGGGICNINASDFGLCNPPNQFSVREMLERAGVLTDKHFMETGAEILVSVLWADERPFLGSKGTYACDLDAKNWRQNCQPRFHFTRIDDPKPDAFSHGYNFRSERTYFEPDPEKKGATVEHRELRKQTGIKVVFLQEGQGGKFDAATAGQAAGSG
;
A
#
# COMPACT_ATOMS: atom_id res chain seq x y z
N TYR A 1 -32.93 -34.39 6.40
CA TYR A 1 -31.73 -34.33 5.54
C TYR A 1 -32.04 -33.40 4.39
N GLY A 2 -31.39 -32.23 4.33
CA GLY A 2 -31.64 -31.26 3.25
C GLY A 2 -30.96 -31.72 1.96
N ALA A 3 -31.72 -31.84 0.88
CA ALA A 3 -31.16 -32.06 -0.46
C ALA A 3 -30.60 -30.74 -1.00
N PHE A 4 -29.42 -30.77 -1.59
CA PHE A 4 -28.79 -29.64 -2.28
C PHE A 4 -28.95 -29.80 -3.80
N CYS A 5 -28.96 -28.70 -4.56
CA CYS A 5 -28.93 -28.77 -6.02
C CYS A 5 -27.59 -29.31 -6.53
N GLU A 6 -27.63 -30.23 -7.48
CA GLU A 6 -26.43 -30.70 -8.18
C GLU A 6 -25.92 -29.62 -9.14
N ILE A 7 -24.60 -29.43 -9.17
CA ILE A 7 -23.94 -28.48 -10.07
C ILE A 7 -22.83 -29.17 -10.85
N LYS A 8 -22.58 -28.70 -12.08
CA LYS A 8 -21.42 -29.11 -12.87
C LYS A 8 -20.35 -28.03 -12.77
N GLY A 9 -19.20 -28.36 -12.18
CA GLY A 9 -18.08 -27.43 -12.00
C GLY A 9 -16.86 -28.11 -11.40
N PHE A 10 -15.91 -27.31 -10.90
CA PHE A 10 -14.78 -27.82 -10.13
C PHE A 10 -15.28 -28.39 -8.80
N CYS A 11 -15.07 -29.68 -8.60
CA CYS A 11 -15.49 -30.42 -7.42
C CYS A 11 -14.27 -31.00 -6.68
N PRO A 12 -14.30 -31.05 -5.33
CA PRO A 12 -15.41 -30.64 -4.45
C PRO A 12 -15.57 -29.11 -4.37
N VAL A 13 -16.78 -28.65 -4.01
CA VAL A 13 -17.03 -27.23 -3.72
C VAL A 13 -16.25 -26.80 -2.46
N GLU A 14 -15.83 -25.53 -2.42
CA GLU A 14 -15.18 -24.92 -1.25
C GLU A 14 -16.08 -25.11 -0.02
N GLN A 15 -15.53 -25.65 1.07
CA GLN A 15 -16.25 -25.80 2.32
C GLN A 15 -16.13 -24.52 3.15
N ALA A 16 -17.27 -23.92 3.49
CA ALA A 16 -17.34 -22.71 4.33
C ALA A 16 -17.23 -23.01 5.84
N THR A 17 -16.61 -24.12 6.24
CA THR A 17 -16.67 -24.62 7.62
C THR A 17 -15.88 -23.71 8.58
N PRO A 18 -16.44 -23.33 9.74
CA PRO A 18 -15.79 -22.43 10.69
C PRO A 18 -14.49 -23.01 11.27
N THR A 19 -14.22 -24.31 11.20
CA THR A 19 -12.94 -24.91 11.64
C THR A 19 -11.75 -24.61 10.72
N ALA A 20 -12.00 -24.09 9.51
CA ALA A 20 -10.97 -23.55 8.62
C ALA A 20 -10.51 -22.13 9.04
N THR A 21 -11.05 -21.56 10.12
CA THR A 21 -10.66 -20.25 10.69
C THR A 21 -9.29 -20.22 11.33
N LYS A 22 -8.60 -21.36 11.49
CA LYS A 22 -7.14 -21.31 11.48
C LYS A 22 -6.69 -21.10 10.03
N ALA A 23 -7.02 -19.92 9.50
CA ALA A 23 -6.25 -19.36 8.41
C ALA A 23 -4.78 -19.60 8.78
N LEU A 24 -4.01 -20.16 7.85
CA LEU A 24 -2.56 -20.22 8.01
C LEU A 24 -2.10 -18.77 8.15
N GLN A 25 -2.03 -18.31 9.39
CA GLN A 25 -1.52 -17.01 9.74
C GLN A 25 -0.03 -17.11 9.47
N PHE A 26 0.45 -16.27 8.56
CA PHE A 26 1.88 -16.12 8.38
C PHE A 26 2.45 -15.53 9.66
N GLU A 27 3.05 -16.38 10.49
CA GLU A 27 3.70 -15.96 11.72
C GLU A 27 4.79 -14.93 11.38
N GLY A 28 4.86 -13.84 12.16
CA GLY A 28 5.82 -12.76 11.92
C GLY A 28 5.42 -11.76 10.82
N VAL A 29 4.23 -11.83 10.22
CA VAL A 29 3.78 -10.84 9.20
C VAL A 29 3.87 -9.40 9.72
N LEU A 30 3.63 -9.19 11.01
CA LEU A 30 3.70 -7.88 11.65
C LEU A 30 5.13 -7.31 11.67
N ASP A 31 6.14 -8.18 11.62
CA ASP A 31 7.55 -7.81 11.67
C ASP A 31 8.17 -7.66 10.28
N PHE A 32 7.39 -7.89 9.21
CA PHE A 32 7.81 -7.60 7.84
C PHE A 32 8.08 -6.11 7.67
N SER A 33 9.10 -5.79 6.88
CA SER A 33 9.48 -4.42 6.54
C SER A 33 9.07 -4.06 5.12
N VAL A 34 8.54 -2.86 4.95
CA VAL A 34 8.18 -2.25 3.68
C VAL A 34 9.06 -1.02 3.45
N LEU A 35 9.84 -1.02 2.38
CA LEU A 35 10.60 0.15 1.92
C LEU A 35 9.81 0.87 0.83
N ALA A 36 9.35 2.09 1.11
CA ALA A 36 8.64 2.94 0.17
C ALA A 36 9.60 3.85 -0.61
N ARG A 37 10.01 3.41 -1.79
CA ARG A 37 10.67 4.31 -2.75
C ARG A 37 9.61 5.13 -3.48
N VAL A 38 9.73 6.45 -3.42
CA VAL A 38 8.79 7.40 -3.99
C VAL A 38 9.56 8.36 -4.87
N ASP A 39 9.20 8.41 -6.14
CA ASP A 39 9.80 9.29 -7.14
C ASP A 39 8.73 10.31 -7.60
N ALA A 40 9.08 11.59 -7.61
CA ALA A 40 8.25 12.68 -8.11
C ALA A 40 8.90 13.35 -9.31
N THR A 41 8.08 13.65 -10.33
CA THR A 41 8.49 14.43 -11.49
C THR A 41 7.59 15.65 -11.62
N PHE A 42 8.16 16.85 -11.47
CA PHE A 42 7.48 18.10 -11.74
C PHE A 42 7.67 18.44 -13.22
N THR A 43 6.83 17.84 -14.08
CA THR A 43 6.99 17.86 -15.55
C THR A 43 7.13 19.27 -16.14
N ARG A 44 6.34 20.24 -15.65
CA ARG A 44 6.41 21.64 -16.12
C ARG A 44 7.80 22.26 -15.96
N PHE A 45 8.56 21.83 -14.95
CA PHE A 45 9.86 22.39 -14.62
C PHE A 45 11.01 21.43 -14.95
N GLU A 46 10.71 20.26 -15.51
CA GLU A 46 11.68 19.18 -15.81
C GLU A 46 12.51 18.75 -14.59
N ILE A 47 11.95 18.88 -13.39
CA ILE A 47 12.61 18.53 -12.14
C ILE A 47 12.19 17.13 -11.72
N ARG A 48 13.17 16.27 -11.46
CA ARG A 48 12.99 14.96 -10.80
C ARG A 48 13.49 15.01 -9.36
N HIS A 49 12.73 14.38 -8.48
CA HIS A 49 13.06 14.23 -7.08
C HIS A 49 12.70 12.83 -6.60
N SER A 50 13.51 12.28 -5.70
CA SER A 50 13.29 10.98 -5.08
C SER A 50 13.57 11.12 -3.60
N ASN A 51 12.85 10.35 -2.79
CA ASN A 51 13.12 10.23 -1.37
C ASN A 51 14.32 9.31 -1.06
N VAL A 52 14.86 8.66 -2.09
CA VAL A 52 16.11 7.90 -2.03
C VAL A 52 17.19 8.73 -2.73
N ALA A 53 18.34 8.92 -2.07
CA ALA A 53 19.43 9.72 -2.62
C ALA A 53 20.03 9.09 -3.90
N ASP A 54 20.28 9.92 -4.91
CA ASP A 54 21.03 9.55 -6.12
C ASP A 54 22.51 9.33 -5.72
N GLY A 55 22.90 8.08 -5.48
CA GLY A 55 24.27 7.76 -5.02
C GLY A 55 24.43 6.48 -4.20
N GLY A 56 23.38 5.68 -3.98
CA GLY A 56 23.55 4.28 -3.57
C GLY A 56 23.97 4.07 -2.11
N GLY A 57 23.48 4.89 -1.19
CA GLY A 57 23.44 4.54 0.22
C GLY A 57 22.01 4.20 0.63
N ILE A 58 21.55 2.97 0.39
CA ILE A 58 20.62 2.37 1.36
C ILE A 58 21.46 2.40 2.65
N CYS A 59 21.07 3.19 3.65
CA CYS A 59 21.68 3.13 4.98
C CYS A 59 21.93 1.65 5.28
N ASN A 60 23.21 1.24 5.41
CA ASN A 60 23.56 -0.17 5.59
C ASN A 60 22.66 -0.73 6.70
N ILE A 61 21.76 -1.65 6.34
CA ILE A 61 20.63 -2.14 7.15
C ILE A 61 21.10 -2.84 8.45
N ASN A 62 22.41 -2.95 8.67
CA ASN A 62 23.05 -3.58 9.82
C ASN A 62 23.57 -2.60 10.90
N ALA A 63 23.29 -1.30 10.84
CA ALA A 63 23.70 -0.38 11.89
C ALA A 63 22.63 -0.29 13.00
N SER A 64 22.78 -1.17 13.99
CA SER A 64 22.09 -1.19 15.28
C SER A 64 22.48 -0.01 16.21
N ASP A 65 23.04 1.06 15.66
CA ASP A 65 23.49 2.22 16.42
C ASP A 65 22.70 3.48 16.03
N PHE A 66 21.83 3.88 16.95
CA PHE A 66 21.49 5.28 17.24
C PHE A 66 21.12 6.17 16.04
N GLY A 67 19.84 6.12 15.64
CA GLY A 67 19.03 7.33 15.34
C GLY A 67 19.40 8.21 14.14
N LEU A 68 20.41 7.86 13.33
CA LEU A 68 20.89 8.71 12.22
C LEU A 68 20.59 8.15 10.82
N CYS A 69 19.97 6.97 10.74
CA CYS A 69 19.68 6.28 9.49
C CYS A 69 18.36 5.49 9.58
N ASN A 70 17.29 6.15 10.01
CA ASN A 70 15.96 5.69 9.63
C ASN A 70 15.65 6.47 8.34
N PRO A 71 15.81 5.89 7.14
CA PRO A 71 15.33 6.63 5.98
C PRO A 71 13.81 6.77 6.22
N PRO A 72 13.22 7.96 6.09
CA PRO A 72 11.84 8.27 6.51
C PRO A 72 10.74 7.50 5.74
N ASN A 73 11.11 6.40 5.11
CA ASN A 73 10.36 5.63 4.14
C ASN A 73 10.47 4.10 4.33
N GLN A 74 11.05 3.61 5.43
CA GLN A 74 10.93 2.19 5.81
C GLN A 74 9.96 2.05 6.98
N PHE A 75 9.01 1.12 6.87
CA PHE A 75 7.96 0.88 7.86
C PHE A 75 7.83 -0.60 8.17
N SER A 76 7.61 -0.96 9.42
CA SER A 76 7.13 -2.31 9.73
C SER A 76 5.64 -2.42 9.40
N VAL A 77 5.16 -3.61 9.02
CA VAL A 77 3.71 -3.82 8.82
C VAL A 77 2.95 -3.47 10.10
N ARG A 78 3.48 -3.83 11.28
CA ARG A 78 2.94 -3.42 12.59
C ARG A 78 2.72 -1.92 12.68
N GLU A 79 3.75 -1.14 12.40
CA GLU A 79 3.69 0.33 12.45
C GLU A 79 2.65 0.90 11.48
N MET A 80 2.57 0.36 10.26
CA MET A 80 1.58 0.80 9.27
C MET A 80 0.15 0.54 9.78
N LEU A 81 -0.10 -0.62 10.36
CA LEU A 81 -1.40 -0.99 10.92
C LEU A 81 -1.75 -0.19 12.18
N GLU A 82 -0.77 0.10 13.05
CA GLU A 82 -0.93 0.95 14.23
C GLU A 82 -1.33 2.37 13.82
N ARG A 83 -0.59 2.97 12.88
CA ARG A 83 -0.88 4.32 12.37
C ARG A 83 -2.23 4.40 11.64
N ALA A 84 -2.64 3.32 10.97
CA ALA A 84 -3.95 3.23 10.32
C ALA A 84 -5.11 2.90 11.28
N GLY A 85 -4.83 2.61 12.56
CA GLY A 85 -5.83 2.24 13.56
C GLY A 85 -6.37 0.81 13.44
N VAL A 86 -5.77 -0.03 12.58
CA VAL A 86 -6.24 -1.40 12.32
C VAL A 86 -6.07 -2.30 13.55
N LEU A 87 -4.99 -2.13 14.34
CA LEU A 87 -4.75 -2.99 15.52
C LEU A 87 -5.80 -2.86 16.64
N THR A 88 -6.71 -1.89 16.55
CA THR A 88 -7.84 -1.76 17.47
C THR A 88 -8.95 -2.78 17.20
N ASP A 89 -9.03 -3.29 15.98
CA ASP A 89 -9.93 -4.35 15.56
C ASP A 89 -9.34 -5.70 15.99
N LYS A 90 -10.09 -6.52 16.72
CA LYS A 90 -9.62 -7.84 17.19
C LYS A 90 -9.74 -8.93 16.11
N HIS A 91 -10.47 -8.66 15.04
CA HIS A 91 -10.80 -9.64 14.00
C HIS A 91 -10.02 -9.43 12.70
N PHE A 92 -9.20 -8.37 12.58
CA PHE A 92 -8.46 -8.06 11.35
C PHE A 92 -7.55 -9.21 10.87
N MET A 93 -7.07 -10.07 11.78
CA MET A 93 -6.27 -11.25 11.42
C MET A 93 -7.08 -12.35 10.74
N GLU A 94 -8.40 -12.37 10.93
CA GLU A 94 -9.34 -13.33 10.34
C GLU A 94 -10.02 -12.77 9.09
N THR A 95 -10.32 -11.46 9.10
CA THR A 95 -11.05 -10.77 8.02
C THR A 95 -10.12 -10.09 7.03
N GLY A 96 -8.88 -9.80 7.40
CA GLY A 96 -7.97 -8.93 6.66
C GLY A 96 -8.29 -7.46 6.91
N ALA A 97 -7.58 -6.58 6.20
CA ALA A 97 -7.76 -5.13 6.27
C ALA A 97 -7.31 -4.48 4.95
N GLU A 98 -7.87 -3.32 4.64
CA GLU A 98 -7.39 -2.47 3.56
C GLU A 98 -6.91 -1.14 4.13
N ILE A 99 -5.66 -0.78 3.85
CA ILE A 99 -5.09 0.51 4.26
C ILE A 99 -4.64 1.32 3.04
N LEU A 100 -4.88 2.62 3.12
CA LEU A 100 -4.37 3.63 2.22
C LEU A 100 -3.16 4.30 2.85
N VAL A 101 -2.07 4.34 2.10
CA VAL A 101 -0.86 5.11 2.39
C VAL A 101 -0.85 6.33 1.48
N SER A 102 -1.30 7.46 2.01
CA SER A 102 -1.24 8.74 1.31
C SER A 102 0.17 9.31 1.44
N VAL A 103 0.81 9.56 0.30
CA VAL A 103 2.17 10.06 0.18
C VAL A 103 2.11 11.48 -0.37
N LEU A 104 2.31 12.46 0.49
CA LEU A 104 2.21 13.88 0.14
C LEU A 104 3.61 14.49 0.05
N TRP A 105 4.01 14.97 -1.12
CA TRP A 105 5.23 15.76 -1.26
C TRP A 105 5.02 17.15 -0.71
N ALA A 106 5.66 17.48 0.41
CA ALA A 106 5.49 18.76 1.07
C ALA A 106 6.75 19.25 1.81
N ASP A 107 6.93 20.56 1.88
CA ASP A 107 7.98 21.20 2.66
C ASP A 107 7.79 20.99 4.18
N GLU A 108 8.89 20.88 4.94
CA GLU A 108 8.86 20.65 6.40
C GLU A 108 8.12 21.72 7.23
N ARG A 109 7.93 22.91 6.65
CA ARG A 109 7.28 24.02 7.34
C ARG A 109 5.86 24.18 6.83
N PRO A 110 4.81 23.82 7.61
CA PRO A 110 3.57 24.57 7.52
C PRO A 110 3.90 25.96 8.07
N PHE A 111 4.31 26.89 7.22
CA PHE A 111 4.54 28.26 7.65
C PHE A 111 3.20 28.78 8.16
N LEU A 112 3.10 28.88 9.48
CA LEU A 112 2.01 29.47 10.24
C LEU A 112 1.75 30.88 9.68
N GLY A 113 0.84 30.99 8.70
CA GLY A 113 0.48 32.24 8.02
C GLY A 113 0.72 32.32 6.51
N SER A 114 1.27 31.31 5.84
CA SER A 114 1.46 31.32 4.38
C SER A 114 0.23 30.73 3.70
N LYS A 115 -0.54 31.59 3.01
CA LYS A 115 -1.45 31.20 1.94
C LYS A 115 -0.66 30.77 0.69
N GLY A 116 0.29 29.85 0.83
CA GLY A 116 1.09 29.31 -0.26
C GLY A 116 0.35 28.17 -0.94
N THR A 117 0.01 28.32 -2.22
CA THR A 117 -0.81 27.41 -3.03
C THR A 117 -0.11 26.11 -3.45
N TYR A 118 1.14 25.88 -3.05
CA TYR A 118 1.97 24.76 -3.49
C TYR A 118 2.58 24.04 -2.28
N ALA A 119 2.65 22.72 -2.34
CA ALA A 119 3.19 21.89 -1.27
C ALA A 119 4.73 21.89 -1.24
N CYS A 120 5.40 22.11 -2.37
CA CYS A 120 6.84 22.26 -2.48
C CYS A 120 7.25 23.55 -3.19
N ASP A 121 8.07 24.38 -2.54
CA ASP A 121 8.71 25.56 -3.15
C ASP A 121 10.02 25.17 -3.85
N LEU A 122 10.00 25.14 -5.19
CA LEU A 122 11.15 24.75 -6.01
C LEU A 122 12.14 25.90 -6.26
N ASP A 123 11.84 27.13 -5.82
CA ASP A 123 12.76 28.27 -5.89
C ASP A 123 13.71 28.32 -4.67
N ALA A 124 13.36 27.62 -3.59
CA ALA A 124 14.16 27.59 -2.38
C ALA A 124 15.54 26.95 -2.62
N LYS A 125 16.60 27.58 -2.08
CA LYS A 125 17.99 27.10 -2.21
C LYS A 125 18.19 25.64 -1.77
N ASN A 126 17.42 25.19 -0.78
CA ASN A 126 17.46 23.83 -0.23
C ASN A 126 16.16 23.04 -0.50
N TRP A 127 15.49 23.29 -1.64
CA TRP A 127 14.18 22.67 -1.93
C TRP A 127 14.22 21.13 -1.90
N ARG A 128 15.32 20.50 -2.34
CA ARG A 128 15.49 19.03 -2.33
C ARG A 128 15.53 18.44 -0.92
N GLN A 129 15.94 19.23 0.08
CA GLN A 129 15.94 18.81 1.47
C GLN A 129 14.60 19.11 2.12
N ASN A 130 13.96 20.21 1.75
CA ASN A 130 12.70 20.64 2.36
C ASN A 130 11.50 19.83 1.84
N CYS A 131 11.41 19.61 0.53
CA CYS A 131 10.31 18.92 -0.14
C CYS A 131 10.45 17.41 0.01
N GLN A 132 10.00 16.85 1.12
CA GLN A 132 10.07 15.40 1.39
C GLN A 132 8.67 14.77 1.31
N PRO A 133 8.55 13.49 0.93
CA PRO A 133 7.26 12.81 1.04
C PRO A 133 6.87 12.62 2.51
N ARG A 134 5.61 12.89 2.80
CA ARG A 134 4.97 12.66 4.09
C ARG A 134 3.99 11.51 3.95
N PHE A 135 4.16 10.48 4.77
CA PHE A 135 3.34 9.28 4.76
C PHE A 135 2.22 9.37 5.80
N HIS A 136 0.97 9.29 5.35
CA HIS A 136 -0.20 9.18 6.20
C HIS A 136 -0.88 7.82 5.95
N PHE A 137 -1.34 7.19 7.02
CA PHE A 137 -1.88 5.82 6.99
C PHE A 137 -3.33 5.87 7.46
N THR A 138 -4.23 5.33 6.66
CA THR A 138 -5.66 5.33 6.95
C THR A 138 -6.27 3.98 6.59
N ARG A 139 -7.10 3.41 7.46
CA ARG A 139 -7.92 2.25 7.11
C ARG A 139 -9.06 2.68 6.17
N ILE A 140 -9.29 1.94 5.10
CA ILE A 140 -10.30 2.27 4.08
C ILE A 140 -11.45 1.25 3.98
N ASP A 141 -11.32 0.06 4.56
CA ASP A 141 -12.42 -0.89 4.70
C ASP A 141 -13.32 -0.58 5.91
N ASP A 142 -14.60 -0.97 5.86
CA ASP A 142 -15.50 -0.87 7.02
C ASP A 142 -15.26 -2.05 7.98
N PRO A 143 -14.75 -1.79 9.20
CA PRO A 143 -14.38 -2.83 10.17
C PRO A 143 -15.58 -3.48 10.86
N LYS A 144 -16.81 -3.00 10.64
CA LYS A 144 -17.97 -3.54 11.35
C LYS A 144 -18.22 -5.00 10.97
N PRO A 145 -19.15 -5.72 11.59
CA PRO A 145 -19.54 -7.07 11.12
C PRO A 145 -20.76 -7.09 10.17
N ASP A 146 -21.45 -5.96 9.99
CA ASP A 146 -22.71 -5.82 9.24
C ASP A 146 -22.59 -5.11 7.89
N ALA A 147 -21.42 -4.57 7.55
CA ALA A 147 -21.14 -4.03 6.23
C ALA A 147 -21.07 -5.12 5.15
N PHE A 148 -21.21 -4.69 3.92
CA PHE A 148 -21.31 -5.59 2.77
C PHE A 148 -20.01 -6.36 2.49
N SER A 149 -18.85 -5.78 2.82
CA SER A 149 -17.53 -6.38 2.66
C SER A 149 -16.64 -5.95 3.80
N HIS A 150 -16.13 -6.93 4.56
CA HIS A 150 -15.26 -6.71 5.72
C HIS A 150 -13.87 -7.22 5.46
N GLY A 151 -12.87 -6.38 5.76
CA GLY A 151 -11.48 -6.68 5.51
C GLY A 151 -11.19 -6.94 4.03
N TYR A 152 -10.28 -7.88 3.77
CA TYR A 152 -9.80 -8.16 2.42
C TYR A 152 -9.49 -9.64 2.22
N ASN A 153 -10.18 -10.25 1.25
CA ASN A 153 -9.90 -11.60 0.79
C ASN A 153 -10.05 -11.72 -0.73
N PHE A 154 -9.35 -12.67 -1.31
CA PHE A 154 -9.48 -13.02 -2.73
C PHE A 154 -9.32 -14.53 -2.92
N ARG A 155 -9.77 -15.02 -4.07
CA ARG A 155 -9.58 -16.41 -4.48
C ARG A 155 -8.53 -16.46 -5.59
N SER A 156 -7.61 -17.41 -5.47
CA SER A 156 -6.61 -17.72 -6.48
C SER A 156 -6.63 -19.22 -6.77
N GLU A 157 -6.20 -19.59 -7.98
CA GLU A 157 -6.09 -20.99 -8.37
C GLU A 157 -4.69 -21.38 -8.81
N ARG A 158 -4.37 -22.65 -8.61
CA ARG A 158 -3.25 -23.32 -9.25
C ARG A 158 -3.78 -24.52 -10.05
N THR A 159 -3.63 -24.46 -11.36
CA THR A 159 -4.03 -25.55 -12.27
C THR A 159 -2.87 -26.51 -12.50
N TYR A 160 -3.17 -27.80 -12.58
CA TYR A 160 -2.22 -28.87 -12.93
C TYR A 160 -2.93 -29.98 -13.71
N PHE A 161 -2.16 -30.78 -14.44
CA PHE A 161 -2.68 -31.85 -15.29
C PHE A 161 -2.13 -33.20 -14.83
N GLU A 162 -3.00 -34.19 -14.71
CA GLU A 162 -2.64 -35.56 -14.37
C GLU A 162 -3.02 -36.51 -15.51
N PRO A 163 -2.33 -37.63 -15.73
CA PRO A 163 -2.73 -38.62 -16.73
C PRO A 163 -4.14 -39.14 -16.47
N ASP A 164 -4.94 -39.24 -17.53
CA ASP A 164 -6.29 -39.78 -17.43
C ASP A 164 -6.22 -41.29 -17.12
N PRO A 165 -6.79 -41.75 -15.97
CA PRO A 165 -6.75 -43.15 -15.60
C PRO A 165 -7.59 -44.05 -16.53
N GLU A 166 -8.55 -43.49 -17.27
CA GLU A 166 -9.44 -44.22 -18.16
C GLU A 166 -9.01 -44.13 -19.63
N LYS A 167 -8.24 -43.11 -20.02
CA LYS A 167 -7.81 -42.87 -21.42
C LYS A 167 -6.30 -42.75 -21.56
N LYS A 168 -5.68 -43.82 -22.09
CA LYS A 168 -4.25 -43.87 -22.36
C LYS A 168 -3.82 -42.74 -23.31
N GLY A 169 -2.93 -41.87 -22.85
CA GLY A 169 -2.41 -40.73 -23.60
C GLY A 169 -3.21 -39.44 -23.47
N ALA A 170 -4.30 -39.43 -22.68
CA ALA A 170 -5.02 -38.22 -22.32
C ALA A 170 -4.59 -37.70 -20.93
N THR A 171 -4.89 -36.44 -20.65
CA THR A 171 -4.71 -35.82 -19.34
C THR A 171 -6.02 -35.21 -18.84
N VAL A 172 -6.17 -35.17 -17.52
CA VAL A 172 -7.28 -34.53 -16.81
C VAL A 172 -6.76 -33.27 -16.13
N GLU A 173 -7.52 -32.19 -16.25
CA GLU A 173 -7.23 -30.92 -15.57
C GLU A 173 -7.72 -30.99 -14.11
N HIS A 174 -6.84 -30.61 -13.20
CA HIS A 174 -7.11 -30.44 -11.79
C HIS A 174 -6.77 -29.02 -11.34
N ARG A 175 -7.42 -28.57 -10.26
CA ARG A 175 -7.23 -27.22 -9.73
C ARG A 175 -7.23 -27.21 -8.22
N GLU A 176 -6.23 -26.53 -7.65
CA GLU A 176 -6.20 -26.15 -6.24
C GLU A 176 -6.78 -24.73 -6.11
N LEU A 177 -7.96 -24.60 -5.50
CA LEU A 177 -8.59 -23.31 -5.20
C LEU A 177 -8.17 -22.85 -3.79
N ARG A 178 -7.65 -21.64 -3.68
CA ARG A 178 -7.22 -21.04 -2.42
C ARG A 178 -8.01 -19.77 -2.15
N LYS A 179 -8.64 -19.67 -0.98
CA LYS A 179 -9.16 -18.41 -0.45
C LYS A 179 -8.11 -17.83 0.48
N GLN A 180 -7.64 -16.63 0.17
CA GLN A 180 -6.57 -15.95 0.89
C GLN A 180 -7.12 -14.67 1.50
N THR A 181 -6.87 -14.48 2.80
CA THR A 181 -7.16 -13.25 3.53
C THR A 181 -5.85 -12.55 3.84
N GLY A 182 -5.82 -11.22 3.76
CA GLY A 182 -4.60 -10.48 4.04
C GLY A 182 -4.80 -8.99 4.24
N ILE A 183 -3.68 -8.29 4.34
CA ILE A 183 -3.64 -6.83 4.42
C ILE A 183 -3.33 -6.30 3.03
N LYS A 184 -4.23 -5.50 2.46
CA LYS A 184 -3.97 -4.80 1.22
C LYS A 184 -3.50 -3.39 1.54
N VAL A 185 -2.34 -3.03 1.01
CA VAL A 185 -1.76 -1.70 1.15
C VAL A 185 -1.86 -1.00 -0.20
N VAL A 186 -2.55 0.14 -0.25
CA VAL A 186 -2.67 0.97 -1.44
C VAL A 186 -1.84 2.23 -1.24
N PHE A 187 -0.90 2.52 -2.12
CA PHE A 187 -0.13 3.76 -2.10
C PHE A 187 -0.77 4.79 -3.03
N LEU A 188 -1.08 5.97 -2.52
CA LEU A 188 -1.57 7.11 -3.29
C LEU A 188 -0.61 8.27 -3.13
N GLN A 189 0.01 8.70 -4.22
CA GLN A 189 0.97 9.80 -4.22
C GLN A 189 0.34 11.07 -4.76
N GLU A 190 0.51 12.16 -4.01
CA GLU A 190 0.06 13.50 -4.41
C GLU A 190 1.16 14.53 -4.09
N GLY A 191 1.12 15.66 -4.77
CA GLY A 191 2.10 16.72 -4.58
C GLY A 191 1.94 17.83 -5.59
N GLN A 192 2.28 19.05 -5.18
CA GLN A 192 2.22 20.23 -6.03
C GLN A 192 3.48 21.06 -5.85
N GLY A 193 4.22 21.29 -6.93
CA GLY A 193 5.43 22.09 -6.93
C GLY A 193 5.17 23.48 -7.53
N GLY A 194 5.68 24.52 -6.90
CA GLY A 194 5.68 25.89 -7.40
C GLY A 194 7.09 26.32 -7.79
N LYS A 195 7.21 27.09 -8.86
CA LYS A 195 8.46 27.74 -9.29
C LYS A 195 8.12 29.09 -9.91
N PHE A 196 8.96 30.08 -9.70
CA PHE A 196 8.75 31.45 -10.16
C PHE A 196 8.66 31.52 -11.69
N ASP A 197 7.66 32.26 -12.17
CA ASP A 197 7.40 32.51 -13.58
C ASP A 197 7.07 33.99 -13.79
N ALA A 198 7.92 34.70 -14.53
CA ALA A 198 7.82 36.15 -14.71
C ALA A 198 6.53 36.57 -15.45
N ALA A 199 6.05 35.76 -16.40
CA ALA A 199 4.82 36.05 -17.14
C ALA A 199 3.59 35.96 -16.23
N THR A 200 3.52 34.92 -15.39
CA THR A 200 2.46 34.74 -14.39
C THR A 200 2.48 35.86 -13.34
N ALA A 201 3.67 36.25 -12.86
CA ALA A 201 3.82 37.36 -11.93
C ALA A 201 3.34 38.69 -12.53
N GLY A 202 3.69 38.98 -13.80
CA GLY A 202 3.24 40.19 -14.50
C GLY A 202 1.72 40.25 -14.69
N GLN A 203 1.08 39.12 -15.03
CA GLN A 203 -0.38 39.05 -15.13
C GLN A 203 -1.07 39.26 -13.78
N ALA A 204 -0.57 38.64 -12.72
CA ALA A 204 -1.12 38.79 -11.37
C ALA A 204 -0.97 40.22 -10.83
N ALA A 205 0.15 40.88 -11.12
CA ALA A 205 0.36 42.28 -10.75
C ALA A 205 -0.57 43.24 -11.53
N GLY A 206 -0.91 42.91 -12.78
CA GLY A 206 -1.83 43.70 -13.60
C GLY A 206 -3.32 43.50 -13.29
N SER A 207 -3.68 42.43 -12.55
CA SER A 207 -5.06 42.12 -12.16
C SER A 207 -5.40 42.47 -10.70
N GLY A 208 -4.42 42.97 -9.94
CA GLY A 208 -4.55 43.38 -8.53
C GLY A 208 -4.85 44.86 -8.32
#